data_AF-A0A529KWS3-F1
#
_entry.id   AF-A0A529KWS3-F1
#
_cell.length_a   1.000
_cell.length_b   1.000
_cell.length_c   1.000
_cell.angle_alpha   90.00
_cell.angle_beta   90.00
_cell.angle_gamma   90.00
#
_symmetry.space_group_name_H-M   'P 1'
#
loop_
_entity.id
_entity.type
_entity.pdbx_description
1 polymer ?
#
loop_
_entity_poly.entity_id
_entity_poly.type
_entity_poly.pdbx_seq_one_letter_code
_entity_poly.pdbx_strand_id
1 'polypeptide(L)'
;REHRVRLEADMVMDLISKAPSRFEMTSRDPSQRFEIAPDTMTFGVMQGAPNIRDLQGVRRASTIEDLRNMNRLTQMLPGFHIAGGFTCEPTDIAVPWRHLHINHSSLVETNMPFFGLTTGKQRA
;
A
#
# COMPACT_ATOMS: atom_id res chain seq x y z
N ARG A 1 19.64 -16.06 -21.56
CA ARG A 1 20.95 -15.63 -21.01
C ARG A 1 21.13 -14.11 -21.05
N GLU A 2 20.44 -13.37 -21.93
CA GLU A 2 20.63 -11.93 -22.20
C GLU A 2 20.21 -10.95 -21.09
N HIS A 3 19.50 -11.39 -20.05
CA HIS A 3 19.06 -10.53 -18.94
C HIS A 3 19.72 -10.85 -17.60
N ARG A 4 20.78 -11.67 -17.58
CA ARG A 4 21.43 -12.05 -16.32
C ARG A 4 22.46 -11.01 -15.92
N VAL A 5 22.22 -10.36 -14.79
CA VAL A 5 23.17 -9.44 -14.14
C VAL A 5 23.91 -10.19 -13.01
N ARG A 6 25.21 -9.95 -12.88
CA ARG A 6 26.04 -10.41 -11.74
C ARG A 6 26.60 -9.17 -11.05
N LEU A 7 26.49 -9.12 -9.72
CA LEU A 7 26.92 -8.00 -8.90
C LEU A 7 27.97 -8.51 -7.90
N GLU A 8 29.06 -7.78 -7.75
CA GLU A 8 30.08 -8.05 -6.73
C GLU A 8 29.54 -7.70 -5.34
N ALA A 9 29.94 -8.47 -4.32
CA ALA A 9 29.45 -8.29 -2.96
C ALA A 9 29.74 -6.87 -2.42
N ASP A 10 30.96 -6.37 -2.61
CA ASP A 10 31.37 -5.03 -2.15
C ASP A 10 30.56 -3.91 -2.83
N MET A 11 30.23 -4.09 -4.12
CA MET A 11 29.36 -3.15 -4.84
C MET A 11 27.95 -3.12 -4.23
N VAL A 12 27.38 -4.28 -3.88
CA VAL A 12 26.06 -4.34 -3.24
C VAL A 12 26.09 -3.66 -1.87
N MET A 13 27.14 -3.89 -1.07
CA MET A 13 27.27 -3.28 0.25
C MET A 13 27.46 -1.76 0.18
N ASP A 14 28.24 -1.25 -0.78
CA ASP A 14 28.39 0.20 -1.03
C ASP A 14 27.07 0.86 -1.47
N LEU A 15 26.22 0.15 -2.21
CA LEU A 15 24.88 0.63 -2.56
C LEU A 15 23.95 0.64 -1.35
N ILE A 16 23.98 -0.41 -0.52
CA ILE A 16 23.19 -0.48 0.72
C ILE A 16 23.59 0.64 1.68
N SER A 17 24.87 0.97 1.82
CA SER A 17 25.34 2.02 2.74
C SER A 17 24.85 3.43 2.37
N LYS A 18 24.32 3.63 1.15
CA LYS A 18 23.70 4.89 0.73
C LYS A 18 22.24 5.01 1.16
N ALA A 19 21.60 3.91 1.55
CA ALA A 19 20.22 3.94 2.02
C ALA A 19 20.15 4.58 3.42
N PRO A 20 19.17 5.46 3.68
CA PRO A 20 18.99 6.04 5.00
C PRO A 20 18.58 4.96 6.01
N SER A 21 19.15 4.99 7.20
CA SER A 21 18.75 4.10 8.29
C SER A 21 17.43 4.51 8.94
N ARG A 22 16.96 5.74 8.69
CA ARG A 22 15.76 6.34 9.28
C ARG A 22 15.12 7.31 8.29
N PHE A 23 13.81 7.26 8.13
CA PHE A 23 13.06 8.24 7.35
C PHE A 23 11.61 8.35 7.84
N GLU A 24 11.02 9.53 7.64
CA GLU A 24 9.63 9.82 7.98
C GLU A 24 8.72 9.56 6.78
N MET A 25 7.59 8.89 7.03
CA MET A 25 6.48 8.78 6.09
C MET A 25 5.40 9.76 6.52
N THR A 26 5.02 10.67 5.63
CA THR A 26 4.02 11.69 5.90
C THR A 26 2.77 11.47 5.05
N SER A 27 1.63 11.90 5.55
CA SER A 27 0.38 11.97 4.78
C SER A 27 0.04 13.41 4.39
N ARG A 28 -1.12 13.59 3.75
CA ARG A 28 -1.73 14.92 3.51
C ARG A 28 -2.11 15.66 4.80
N ASP A 29 -2.29 14.93 5.90
CA ASP A 29 -2.51 15.46 7.23
C ASP A 29 -1.19 15.41 8.02
N PRO A 30 -0.57 16.56 8.37
CA PRO A 30 0.71 16.59 9.09
C PRO A 30 0.68 15.91 10.47
N SER A 31 -0.50 15.70 11.05
CA SER A 31 -0.66 14.93 12.29
C SER A 31 -0.53 13.42 12.08
N GLN A 32 -0.71 12.94 10.84
CA GLN A 32 -0.62 11.54 10.44
C GLN A 32 0.73 11.30 9.76
N ARG A 33 1.71 10.90 10.55
CA ARG A 33 3.07 10.57 10.14
C ARG A 33 3.67 9.52 11.06
N PHE A 34 4.60 8.75 10.53
CA PHE A 34 5.35 7.76 11.32
C PHE A 34 6.76 7.62 10.77
N GLU A 35 7.63 7.04 11.58
CA GLU A 35 9.03 6.85 11.23
C GLU A 35 9.34 5.37 10.99
N ILE A 36 10.08 5.10 9.91
CA ILE A 36 10.65 3.79 9.64
C ILE A 36 12.10 3.81 10.10
N ALA A 37 12.40 2.98 11.10
CA ALA A 37 13.73 2.88 11.71
C ALA A 37 13.95 1.50 12.35
N PRO A 38 15.19 1.16 12.76
CA PRO A 38 15.51 -0.15 13.34
C PRO A 38 14.83 -0.44 14.68
N ASP A 39 14.36 0.60 15.37
CA ASP A 39 13.76 0.58 16.69
C ASP A 39 12.27 0.93 16.68
N THR A 40 11.64 1.00 15.50
CA THR A 40 10.21 1.25 15.35
C THR A 40 9.48 0.02 14.79
N MET A 41 8.18 -0.07 15.06
CA MET A 41 7.30 -1.09 14.49
C MET A 41 6.08 -0.41 13.87
N THR A 42 5.93 -0.57 12.56
CA THR A 42 4.83 0.01 11.78
C THR A 42 3.90 -1.10 11.34
N PHE A 43 2.62 -0.95 11.66
CA PHE A 43 1.57 -1.83 11.16
C PHE A 43 0.88 -1.22 9.95
N GLY A 44 0.80 -2.00 8.87
CA GLY A 44 0.00 -1.71 7.69
C GLY A 44 -1.03 -2.80 7.46
N VAL A 45 -1.96 -2.53 6.56
CA VAL A 45 -2.98 -3.50 6.15
C VAL A 45 -2.44 -4.52 5.15
N MET A 46 -3.10 -5.68 5.11
CA MET A 46 -2.90 -6.66 4.02
C MET A 46 -3.16 -5.99 2.67
N GLN A 47 -2.51 -6.48 1.61
CA GLN A 47 -2.74 -5.97 0.26
C GLN A 47 -2.94 -7.05 -0.79
N GLY A 48 -3.68 -6.69 -1.83
CA GLY A 48 -3.76 -7.51 -3.05
C GLY A 48 -4.81 -8.59 -3.05
N ALA A 49 -5.71 -8.68 -2.06
CA ALA A 49 -6.69 -9.76 -2.04
C ALA A 49 -7.70 -9.63 -3.19
N PRO A 50 -7.83 -10.64 -4.07
CA PRO A 50 -8.78 -10.57 -5.19
C PRO A 50 -10.23 -10.89 -4.77
N ASN A 51 -10.44 -11.31 -3.53
CA ASN A 51 -11.73 -11.71 -2.99
C ASN A 51 -11.85 -11.22 -1.54
N ILE A 52 -13.09 -10.95 -1.11
CA ILE A 52 -13.43 -10.66 0.28
C ILE A 52 -14.38 -11.73 0.83
N ARG A 53 -14.44 -11.85 2.15
CA ARG A 53 -15.55 -12.49 2.85
C ARG A 53 -16.39 -11.39 3.48
N ASP A 54 -17.65 -11.29 3.07
CA ASP A 54 -18.56 -10.29 3.61
C ASP A 54 -19.09 -10.66 5.01
N LEU A 55 -19.94 -9.81 5.56
CA LEU A 55 -20.52 -9.98 6.90
C LEU A 55 -21.45 -11.20 7.00
N GLN A 56 -21.92 -11.73 5.88
CA GLN A 56 -22.71 -12.96 5.79
C GLN A 56 -21.81 -14.20 5.63
N GLY A 57 -20.49 -14.01 5.65
CA GLY A 57 -19.50 -15.08 5.50
C GLY A 57 -19.29 -15.54 4.05
N VAL A 58 -19.90 -14.86 3.08
CA VAL A 58 -19.84 -15.24 1.66
C VAL A 58 -18.54 -14.76 1.06
N ARG A 59 -17.79 -15.68 0.44
CA ARG A 59 -16.59 -15.35 -0.32
C ARG A 59 -16.97 -14.93 -1.74
N ARG A 60 -16.60 -13.72 -2.14
CA ARG A 60 -16.88 -13.17 -3.47
C ARG A 60 -15.76 -12.27 -3.96
N ALA A 61 -15.76 -11.97 -5.25
CA ALA A 61 -14.88 -10.95 -5.81
C ALA A 61 -15.16 -9.60 -5.14
N SER A 62 -14.09 -8.86 -4.84
CA SER A 62 -14.19 -7.55 -4.20
C SER A 62 -14.52 -6.46 -5.22
N THR A 63 -15.19 -5.43 -4.73
CA THR A 63 -15.64 -4.25 -5.47
C THR A 63 -14.93 -2.99 -4.97
N ILE A 64 -15.11 -1.85 -5.64
CA ILE A 64 -14.61 -0.56 -5.14
C ILE A 64 -15.22 -0.18 -3.78
N GLU A 65 -16.46 -0.57 -3.50
CA GLU A 65 -17.09 -0.27 -2.22
C GLU A 65 -16.49 -1.12 -1.08
N ASP A 66 -16.09 -2.36 -1.38
CA ASP A 66 -15.35 -3.17 -0.40
C ASP A 66 -14.02 -2.50 -0.04
N LEU A 67 -13.28 -1.98 -1.03
CA LEU A 67 -12.03 -1.26 -0.77
C LEU A 67 -12.26 0.01 0.06
N ARG A 68 -13.27 0.81 -0.26
CA ARG A 68 -13.63 2.00 0.52
C ARG A 68 -13.94 1.65 1.97
N ASN A 69 -14.71 0.59 2.19
CA ASN A 69 -15.04 0.11 3.53
C ASN A 69 -13.79 -0.36 4.28
N MET A 70 -12.86 -1.06 3.63
CA MET A 70 -11.58 -1.43 4.25
C MET A 70 -10.75 -0.19 4.63
N ASN A 71 -10.72 0.85 3.80
CA ASN A 71 -10.02 2.11 4.12
C ASN A 71 -10.66 2.81 5.33
N ARG A 72 -11.99 2.91 5.38
CA ARG A 72 -12.72 3.47 6.54
C ARG A 72 -12.44 2.67 7.81
N LEU A 73 -12.48 1.34 7.74
CA LEU A 73 -12.16 0.46 8.88
C LEU A 73 -10.71 0.67 9.35
N THR A 74 -9.77 0.78 8.42
CA THR A 74 -8.36 1.04 8.72
C THR A 74 -8.20 2.36 9.46
N GLN A 75 -8.83 3.41 8.96
CA GLN A 75 -8.84 4.74 9.60
C GLN A 75 -9.35 4.71 11.05
N MET A 76 -10.37 3.90 11.32
CA MET A 76 -11.01 3.83 12.64
C MET A 76 -10.22 3.02 13.66
N LEU A 77 -9.34 2.12 13.22
CA LEU A 77 -8.63 1.20 14.09
C LEU A 77 -7.29 1.80 14.55
N PRO A 78 -7.06 1.98 15.87
CA PRO A 78 -5.90 2.68 16.40
C PRO A 78 -4.56 1.94 16.22
N GLY A 79 -4.57 0.72 15.67
CA GLY A 79 -3.39 -0.12 15.49
C GLY A 79 -2.69 0.06 14.15
N PHE A 80 -3.31 0.71 13.17
CA PHE A 80 -2.73 0.87 11.83
C PHE A 80 -2.09 2.25 11.67
N HIS A 81 -0.91 2.27 11.04
CA HIS A 81 -0.11 3.48 10.81
C HIS A 81 -0.11 3.90 9.32
N ILE A 82 -0.41 2.96 8.43
CA ILE A 82 -0.42 3.16 6.98
C ILE A 82 -1.60 2.41 6.37
N ALA A 83 -2.34 3.10 5.49
CA ALA A 83 -3.48 2.52 4.77
C ALA A 83 -3.06 1.59 3.62
N GLY A 84 -1.77 1.58 3.26
CA GLY A 84 -1.23 0.74 2.20
C GLY A 84 -1.56 1.26 0.80
N GLY A 85 -1.57 0.39 -0.20
CA GLY A 85 -2.03 0.69 -1.55
C GLY A 85 -3.50 0.32 -1.72
N PHE A 86 -3.81 -0.97 -1.56
CA PHE A 86 -5.19 -1.48 -1.59
C PHE A 86 -5.32 -2.79 -0.84
N THR A 87 -6.32 -2.88 0.04
CA THR A 87 -6.54 -4.10 0.81
C THR A 87 -7.14 -5.22 -0.03
N CYS A 88 -8.10 -4.86 -0.90
CA CYS A 88 -8.73 -5.78 -1.82
C CYS A 88 -8.82 -5.17 -3.22
N GLU A 89 -8.75 -6.02 -4.24
CA GLU A 89 -8.78 -5.64 -5.65
C GLU A 89 -10.22 -5.27 -6.06
N PRO A 90 -10.50 -4.03 -6.52
CA PRO A 90 -11.83 -3.67 -7.01
C PRO A 90 -12.05 -4.22 -8.42
N THR A 91 -12.54 -5.46 -8.49
CA THR A 91 -12.69 -6.24 -9.73
C THR A 91 -13.81 -5.76 -10.64
N ASP A 92 -14.72 -4.94 -10.11
CA ASP A 92 -15.79 -4.23 -10.82
C ASP A 92 -15.28 -3.04 -11.65
N ILE A 93 -14.03 -2.61 -11.43
CA ILE A 93 -13.36 -1.59 -12.23
C ILE A 93 -12.41 -2.24 -13.25
N ALA A 94 -12.45 -1.77 -14.50
CA ALA A 94 -11.57 -2.25 -15.56
C ALA A 94 -10.08 -1.99 -15.22
N VAL A 95 -9.23 -3.00 -15.47
CA VAL A 95 -7.80 -3.01 -15.10
C VAL A 95 -7.04 -1.73 -15.52
N PRO A 96 -7.22 -1.16 -16.73
CA PRO A 96 -6.47 0.04 -17.13
C PRO A 96 -6.72 1.25 -16.23
N TRP A 97 -7.91 1.37 -15.63
CA TRP A 97 -8.35 2.54 -14.85
C TRP A 97 -8.34 2.30 -13.35
N ARG A 98 -8.21 1.05 -12.93
CA ARG A 98 -8.37 0.61 -11.54
C ARG A 98 -7.49 1.38 -10.53
N HIS A 99 -6.24 1.64 -10.91
CA HIS A 99 -5.29 2.39 -10.09
C HIS A 99 -5.78 3.81 -9.72
N LEU A 100 -6.47 4.49 -10.63
CA LEU A 100 -7.04 5.82 -10.37
C LEU A 100 -8.11 5.76 -9.28
N HIS A 101 -8.98 4.75 -9.33
CA HIS A 101 -10.05 4.55 -8.35
C HIS A 101 -9.51 4.13 -6.98
N ILE A 102 -8.46 3.30 -6.95
CA ILE A 102 -7.78 2.92 -5.71
C ILE A 102 -7.17 4.15 -5.04
N ASN A 103 -6.35 4.91 -5.76
CA ASN A 103 -5.71 6.12 -5.22
C ASN A 103 -6.75 7.14 -4.75
N HIS A 104 -7.82 7.35 -5.52
CA HIS A 104 -8.92 8.22 -5.12
C HIS A 104 -9.58 7.74 -3.81
N SER A 105 -9.80 6.43 -3.65
CA SER A 105 -10.36 5.88 -2.41
C SER A 105 -9.44 6.12 -1.22
N SER A 106 -8.13 5.95 -1.37
CA SER A 106 -7.17 6.20 -0.28
C SER A 106 -7.11 7.69 0.09
N LEU A 107 -7.23 8.59 -0.89
CA LEU A 107 -7.25 10.04 -0.64
C LEU A 107 -8.52 10.52 0.08
N VAL A 108 -9.66 9.89 -0.21
CA VAL A 108 -10.98 10.34 0.30
C VAL A 108 -11.34 9.66 1.61
N GLU A 109 -11.10 8.36 1.74
CA GLU A 109 -11.64 7.55 2.84
C GLU A 109 -10.73 7.48 4.07
N THR A 110 -9.48 7.96 3.96
CA THR A 110 -8.50 7.99 5.05
C THR A 110 -7.60 9.22 4.96
N ASN A 111 -7.01 9.62 6.08
CA ASN A 111 -5.93 10.59 6.16
C ASN A 111 -4.58 9.96 6.54
N MET A 112 -4.50 8.63 6.66
CA MET A 112 -3.24 7.93 6.90
C MET A 112 -2.34 7.98 5.66
N PRO A 113 -1.01 7.84 5.82
CA PRO A 113 -0.13 7.63 4.68
C PRO A 113 -0.57 6.41 3.86
N PHE A 114 -0.35 6.47 2.55
CA PHE A 114 -0.65 5.40 1.60
C PHE A 114 0.37 5.44 0.45
N PHE A 115 0.44 4.41 -0.39
CA PHE A 115 1.33 4.41 -1.55
C PHE A 115 0.61 4.05 -2.85
N GLY A 116 1.13 4.54 -3.97
CA GLY A 116 0.59 4.29 -5.31
C GLY A 116 0.74 2.85 -5.79
N LEU A 117 0.17 2.54 -6.95
CA LEU A 117 0.19 1.18 -7.50
C LEU A 117 1.46 0.89 -8.30
N THR A 118 2.01 -0.31 -8.12
CA THR A 118 3.21 -0.78 -8.83
C THR A 118 2.89 -1.63 -10.06
N THR A 119 1.68 -1.48 -10.65
CA THR A 119 1.19 -2.35 -11.74
C THR A 119 1.66 -1.92 -13.14
N GLY A 120 2.47 -0.86 -13.23
CA GLY A 120 3.10 -0.41 -14.47
C GLY A 120 3.61 1.02 -14.34
N LYS A 121 4.61 1.39 -15.15
CA LYS A 121 5.25 2.72 -15.12
C LYS A 121 4.25 3.88 -15.25
N GLN A 122 3.19 3.71 -16.04
CA GLN A 122 2.15 4.72 -16.26
C GLN A 122 1.04 4.73 -15.19
N ARG A 123 1.11 3.84 -14.20
CA ARG A 123 0.08 3.62 -13.18
C ARG A 123 0.58 3.89 -11.75
N ALA A 124 1.83 4.35 -11.64
CA ALA A 124 2.49 4.74 -10.40
C ALA A 124 1.96 6.08 -9.90
#